data_AF-A0A4R0U4Q7-F1
#
_entry.id   AF-A0A4R0U4Q7-F1
#
_cell.length_a   1.000
_cell.length_b   1.000
_cell.length_c   1.000
_cell.angle_alpha   90.00
_cell.angle_beta   90.00
_cell.angle_gamma   90.00
#
_symmetry.space_group_name_H-M   'P 1'
#
loop_
_entity.id
_entity.type
_entity.pdbx_description
1 polymer ?
#
loop_
_entity_poly.entity_id
_entity_poly.type
_entity_poly.pdbx_seq_one_letter_code
_entity_poly.pdbx_strand_id
1 'polypeptide(L)' 'MSDDVIIALVGLISAIGGALASNLYAAAKNRLEAYQLAQEMQADNQRLWQWNRALVDHIYKGLGPPPPGPPEDLFKHDD' A
#
# COMPACT_ATOMS: atom_id res chain seq x y z
N MET A 1 -52.36 1.16 -0.83
CA MET A 1 -51.91 2.23 0.08
C MET A 1 -51.06 1.70 1.24
N SER A 2 -51.49 0.71 2.02
CA SER A 2 -50.66 0.14 3.10
C SER A 2 -49.36 -0.50 2.58
N ASP A 3 -49.47 -1.29 1.53
CA ASP A 3 -48.37 -2.14 1.05
C ASP A 3 -47.30 -1.30 0.34
N ASP A 4 -47.72 -0.28 -0.42
CA ASP A 4 -46.80 0.69 -1.06
C ASP A 4 -45.98 1.47 -0.01
N VAL A 5 -46.58 1.82 1.13
CA VAL A 5 -45.91 2.53 2.23
C VAL A 5 -44.86 1.62 2.90
N ILE A 6 -45.18 0.34 3.09
CA ILE A 6 -44.23 -0.64 3.66
C ILE A 6 -43.06 -0.86 2.70
N ILE A 7 -43.34 -1.03 1.40
CA ILE A 7 -42.30 -1.20 0.37
C ILE A 7 -41.40 0.03 0.30
N ALA A 8 -41.97 1.24 0.35
CA ALA A 8 -41.20 2.48 0.35
C ALA A 8 -40.30 2.60 1.59
N LEU A 9 -40.78 2.21 2.77
CA LEU A 9 -40.00 2.25 4.01
C LEU A 9 -38.83 1.26 3.97
N VAL A 10 -39.06 0.03 3.50
CA VAL A 10 -38.00 -0.98 3.34
C VAL A 10 -36.96 -0.50 2.33
N GLY A 11 -37.39 0.04 1.18
CA GLY A 11 -36.49 0.61 0.19
C GLY A 11 -35.61 1.73 0.72
N LEU A 12 -36.18 2.62 1.54
CA LEU A 12 -35.44 3.69 2.20
C LEU A 12 -34.37 3.15 3.16
N ILE A 13 -34.72 2.17 4.01
CA ILE A 13 -33.79 1.56 4.96
C ILE A 13 -32.68 0.81 4.21
N SER A 14 -33.02 0.06 3.17
CA SER A 14 -32.05 -0.66 2.33
C SER A 14 -31.11 0.28 1.59
N ALA A 15 -31.60 1.42 1.09
CA ALA A 15 -30.76 2.43 0.43
C ALA A 15 -29.76 3.05 1.42
N ILE A 16 -30.21 3.40 2.64
CA ILE A 16 -29.34 3.94 3.69
C ILE A 16 -28.31 2.89 4.12
N GLY A 17 -28.74 1.65 4.41
CA GLY A 17 -27.86 0.56 4.79
C GLY A 17 -26.82 0.23 3.71
N GLY A 18 -27.26 0.18 2.44
CA GLY A 18 -26.38 -0.04 1.29
C GLY A 18 -25.34 1.07 1.11
N ALA A 19 -25.74 2.34 1.27
CA ALA A 19 -24.83 3.47 1.20
C ALA A 19 -23.77 3.43 2.31
N LEU A 20 -24.17 3.15 3.55
CA LEU A 20 -23.22 3.05 4.68
C LEU A 20 -22.24 1.89 4.51
N ALA A 21 -22.74 0.70 4.13
CA ALA A 21 -21.89 -0.46 3.86
C ALA A 21 -20.89 -0.20 2.73
N SER A 22 -21.33 0.47 1.66
CA SER A 22 -20.47 0.82 0.51
C SER A 22 -19.36 1.79 0.91
N ASN A 23 -19.66 2.79 1.75
CA ASN A 23 -18.65 3.74 2.24
C ASN A 23 -17.63 3.06 3.15
N LEU A 24 -18.08 2.17 4.05
CA LEU A 24 -17.17 1.40 4.91
C LEU A 24 -16.28 0.46 4.10
N TYR A 25 -16.85 -0.21 3.09
CA TYR A 25 -16.09 -1.08 2.19
C TYR A 25 -15.04 -0.31 1.39
N ALA A 26 -15.41 0.85 0.83
CA ALA A 26 -14.47 1.71 0.12
C ALA A 26 -13.35 2.22 1.04
N ALA A 27 -13.69 2.64 2.26
CA ALA A 27 -12.70 3.07 3.25
C ALA A 27 -11.76 1.94 3.67
N ALA A 28 -12.28 0.71 3.84
CA ALA A 28 -11.47 -0.46 4.15
C ALA A 28 -10.54 -0.84 3.00
N LYS A 29 -11.05 -0.85 1.76
CA LYS A 29 -10.26 -1.14 0.55
C LYS A 29 -9.13 -0.12 0.37
N ASN A 30 -9.42 1.17 0.47
CA ASN A 30 -8.42 2.24 0.36
C ASN A 30 -7.32 2.12 1.43
N ARG A 31 -7.68 1.72 2.65
CA ARG A 31 -6.69 1.48 3.71
C ARG A 31 -5.80 0.28 3.38
N LEU A 32 -6.39 -0.82 2.91
CA LEU A 32 -5.61 -2.01 2.55
C LEU A 32 -4.62 -1.73 1.41
N GLU A 33 -5.05 -1.02 0.37
CA GLU A 33 -4.18 -0.61 -0.75
C GLU A 33 -3.06 0.32 -0.27
N ALA A 34 -3.39 1.30 0.60
CA ALA A 34 -2.38 2.18 1.19
C ALA A 34 -1.38 1.41 2.08
N TYR A 35 -1.84 0.39 2.81
CA TYR A 35 -0.96 -0.47 3.62
C TYR A 35 -0.05 -1.33 2.76
N GLN A 36 -0.57 -1.92 1.67
CA GLN A 36 0.22 -2.71 0.72
C GLN A 36 1.32 -1.85 0.10
N LEU A 37 0.95 -0.67 -0.41
CA LEU A 37 1.91 0.27 -0.99
C LEU A 37 2.97 0.71 0.05
N ALA A 38 2.55 1.02 1.27
CA ALA A 38 3.48 1.38 2.34
C ALA A 38 4.42 0.23 2.71
N GLN A 39 3.96 -1.02 2.64
CA GLN A 39 4.78 -2.20 2.94
C GLN A 39 5.83 -2.44 1.85
N GLU A 40 5.46 -2.30 0.58
CA GLU A 40 6.40 -2.36 -0.55
C GLU A 40 7.45 -1.25 -0.45
N MET A 41 7.02 -0.01 -0.21
CA MET A 41 7.94 1.11 -0.01
C MET A 41 8.87 0.93 1.20
N GLN A 42 8.41 0.29 2.27
CA GLN A 42 9.26 -0.02 3.43
C GLN A 42 10.30 -1.09 3.10
N ALA A 43 9.92 -2.14 2.38
CA ALA A 43 10.85 -3.19 1.95
C ALA A 43 11.95 -2.62 1.05
N ASP A 44 11.58 -1.76 0.10
CA ASP A 44 12.54 -1.10 -0.80
C ASP A 44 13.44 -0.13 -0.05
N ASN A 45 12.89 0.68 0.86
CA ASN A 45 13.68 1.57 1.71
C ASN A 45 14.69 0.83 2.59
N GLN A 46 14.32 -0.35 3.11
CA GLN A 46 15.27 -1.18 3.87
C GLN A 46 16.41 -1.68 2.99
N ARG A 47 16.12 -2.11 1.77
CA ARG A 47 17.14 -2.56 0.81
C ARG A 47 18.06 -1.41 0.40
N LEU A 48 17.51 -0.22 0.14
CA LEU A 48 18.27 1.01 -0.12
C LEU A 48 19.19 1.36 1.04
N TRP A 49 18.70 1.24 2.28
CA TRP A 49 19.51 1.50 3.47
C TRP A 49 20.68 0.52 3.60
N GLN A 50 20.43 -0.78 3.40
CA GLN A 50 21.49 -1.81 3.47
C GLN A 50 22.56 -1.58 2.41
N TRP A 51 22.17 -1.25 1.18
CA TRP A 51 23.12 -0.95 0.11
C TRP A 51 23.93 0.32 0.42
N ASN A 52 23.29 1.40 0.87
CA ASN A 52 23.99 2.61 1.30
C ASN A 52 24.97 2.33 2.44
N ARG A 53 24.57 1.50 3.42
CA ARG A 53 25.45 1.06 4.50
C ARG A 53 26.68 0.34 3.96
N ALA A 54 26.50 -0.58 3.01
CA ALA A 54 27.60 -1.32 2.38
C ALA A 54 28.54 -0.41 1.58
N LEU A 55 28.01 0.58 0.85
CA LEU A 55 28.79 1.59 0.14
C LEU A 55 29.64 2.42 1.10
N VAL A 56 29.01 2.95 2.17
CA VAL A 56 29.70 3.74 3.19
C VAL A 56 30.80 2.91 3.86
N ASP A 57 30.49 1.69 4.27
CA ASP A 57 31.47 0.78 4.86
C ASP A 57 32.63 0.49 3.90
N HIS A 58 32.34 0.32 2.60
CA HIS A 58 33.38 0.09 1.59
C HIS A 58 34.32 1.28 1.44
N ILE A 59 33.79 2.51 1.46
CA ILE A 59 34.59 3.75 1.43
C ILE A 59 35.48 3.82 2.66
N TYR A 60 34.92 3.64 3.86
CA TYR A 60 35.68 3.79 5.10
C TYR A 60 36.68 2.66 5.36
N LYS A 61 36.41 1.45 4.87
CA LYS A 61 37.34 0.32 4.97
C LYS A 61 38.44 0.35 3.89
N GLY A 62 38.37 1.28 2.93
CA GLY A 62 39.38 1.44 1.90
C GLY A 62 39.56 0.19 1.03
N LEU A 63 38.47 -0.55 0.77
CA LEU A 63 38.51 -1.84 0.07
C LEU A 63 38.93 -1.75 -1.40
N GLY A 64 39.06 -0.53 -1.94
CA GLY A 64 39.45 -0.27 -3.32
C GLY A 64 38.33 -0.64 -4.32
N PRO A 65 38.43 -0.17 -5.58
CA PRO A 65 37.41 -0.44 -6.58
C PRO A 65 37.33 -1.93 -6.96
N PRO A 66 36.15 -2.45 -7.34
CA PRO A 66 34.87 -1.75 -7.51
C PRO A 66 34.04 -1.67 -6.22
N PRO A 67 33.21 -0.62 -6.07
CA PRO A 67 32.25 -0.52 -4.97
C PRO A 67 31.20 -1.65 -5.03
N PRO A 68 30.55 -1.97 -3.90
CA PRO A 68 29.46 -2.93 -3.88
C PRO A 68 28.31 -2.47 -4.79
N GLY A 69 27.94 -3.32 -5.75
CA GLY A 69 26.84 -3.07 -6.66
C GLY A 69 25.48 -3.05 -5.96
N PRO A 70 24.47 -2.38 -6.56
CA PRO A 70 23.11 -2.45 -6.05
C PRO A 70 22.55 -3.88 -6.18
N PRO A 71 21.61 -4.27 -5.29
CA PRO A 71 20.79 -5.47 -5.50
C PRO A 71 20.10 -5.44 -6.88
N GLU A 72 20.04 -6.59 -7.55
CA GLU A 72 19.62 -6.71 -8.97
C GLU A 72 18.18 -6.28 -9.24
N ASP A 73 17.33 -6.25 -8.20
CA ASP A 73 15.91 -5.92 -8.22
C ASP A 73 15.61 -4.54 -7.62
N LEU A 74 16.60 -3.84 -7.05
CA LEU A 74 16.41 -2.59 -6.31
C LEU A 74 15.81 -1.46 -7.14
N PHE A 75 16.02 -1.49 -8.45
CA PHE A 75 15.55 -0.46 -9.40
C PHE A 75 14.65 -1.03 -10.50
N LYS A 76 14.28 -2.30 -10.42
CA LYS A 76 13.37 -2.94 -11.39
C LYS A 76 11.96 -2.80 -10.86
N HIS A 77 11.38 -1.63 -11.06
CA HIS A 77 9.93 -1.45 -10.96
C HIS A 77 9.38 -1.63 -12.39
N ASP A 78 8.49 -2.59 -12.60
CA ASP A 78 7.78 -2.72 -13.87
C ASP A 78 6.94 -1.43 -14.07
N ASP A 79 7.20 -0.69 -15.16
CA ASP A 79 6.48 0.53 -15.54
C ASP A 79 4.99 0.29 -15.79
#